data_AF-A0A370GUK8-F1
#
_entry.id   AF-A0A370GUK8-F1
#
_cell.length_a   1.000
_cell.length_b   1.000
_cell.length_c   1.000
_cell.angle_alpha   90.00
_cell.angle_beta   90.00
_cell.angle_gamma   90.00
#
_symmetry.space_group_name_H-M   'P 1'
#
loop_
_entity.id
_entity.type
_entity.pdbx_description
1 polymer ?
#
loop_
_entity_poly.entity_id
_entity_poly.type
_entity_poly.pdbx_seq_one_letter_code
_entity_poly.pdbx_strand_id
1 'polypeptide(L)'
;MLNNACVADADDDVFANTRPGEVALAGQDLTLLTSEESGAIRAYALNFFQLINDALWGHAPMTPVLKRHINLIRSGLAKYPLSESVRVTRESEAALYGIVDETSAYALVEEQFTHRGFLSTCGLVDPPRSMLHRDPVILDLIVPAGTPALRLGELATVPAEREVLLIDARSYFIVGVDWDTARSMWRIQAFVTGGV
;
A
#
# COMPACT_ATOMS: atom_id res chain seq x y z
N MET A 1 11.47 0.45 -34.85
CA MET A 1 10.59 -0.49 -34.11
C MET A 1 11.47 -1.52 -33.48
N LEU A 2 11.92 -1.27 -32.25
CA LEU A 2 12.64 -2.26 -31.46
C LEU A 2 11.57 -3.01 -30.65
N ASN A 3 11.40 -4.29 -30.98
CA ASN A 3 10.74 -5.25 -30.11
C ASN A 3 11.59 -5.36 -28.84
N ASN A 4 11.27 -4.55 -27.82
CA ASN A 4 11.63 -4.92 -26.46
C ASN A 4 10.61 -5.97 -26.04
N ALA A 5 11.03 -7.23 -26.09
CA ALA A 5 10.26 -8.34 -25.59
C ALA A 5 9.88 -8.02 -24.14
N CYS A 6 8.58 -7.91 -23.92
CA CYS A 6 7.92 -7.92 -22.64
C CYS A 6 8.53 -9.06 -21.82
N VAL A 7 9.26 -8.69 -20.77
CA VAL A 7 9.82 -9.61 -19.80
C VAL A 7 8.63 -10.13 -18.99
N ALA A 8 7.89 -11.08 -19.57
CA ALA A 8 6.96 -11.92 -18.82
C ALA A 8 7.82 -12.95 -18.05
N ASP A 9 8.67 -12.44 -17.15
CA ASP A 9 9.49 -13.24 -16.26
C ASP A 9 8.62 -13.71 -15.09
N ALA A 10 9.05 -14.79 -14.42
CA ALA A 10 8.32 -15.55 -13.41
C ALA A 10 7.56 -14.75 -12.32
N ASP A 11 7.85 -13.46 -12.12
CA ASP A 11 7.18 -12.59 -11.17
C ASP A 11 5.74 -12.25 -11.57
N ASP A 12 5.41 -12.13 -12.87
CA ASP A 12 4.02 -11.88 -13.32
C ASP A 12 3.07 -12.99 -12.85
N ASP A 13 3.57 -14.24 -12.82
CA ASP A 13 2.82 -15.40 -12.35
C ASP A 13 2.59 -15.32 -10.83
N VAL A 14 3.50 -14.72 -10.07
CA VAL A 14 3.33 -14.49 -8.63
C VAL A 14 2.21 -13.49 -8.37
N PHE A 15 2.17 -12.36 -9.09
CA PHE A 15 1.11 -11.37 -8.92
C PHE A 15 -0.26 -11.90 -9.33
N ALA A 16 -0.34 -12.67 -10.41
CA ALA A 16 -1.59 -13.29 -10.86
C ALA A 16 -2.14 -14.33 -9.86
N ASN A 17 -1.25 -15.10 -9.23
CA ASN A 17 -1.65 -16.19 -8.33
C ASN A 17 -1.77 -15.78 -6.85
N THR A 18 -1.28 -14.60 -6.46
CA THR A 18 -1.40 -14.11 -5.08
C THR A 18 -2.79 -13.52 -4.82
N ARG A 19 -3.40 -13.92 -3.70
CA ARG A 19 -4.76 -13.50 -3.35
C ARG A 19 -4.83 -11.99 -3.06
N PRO A 20 -5.81 -11.27 -3.63
CA PRO A 20 -6.04 -9.87 -3.29
C PRO A 20 -6.43 -9.71 -1.82
N GLY A 21 -5.99 -8.62 -1.19
CA GLY A 21 -6.21 -8.33 0.22
C GLY A 21 -7.67 -8.28 0.64
N GLU A 22 -8.57 -7.88 -0.27
CA GLU A 22 -10.02 -7.92 -0.02
C GLU A 22 -10.48 -9.34 0.32
N VAL A 23 -9.95 -10.35 -0.37
CA VAL A 23 -10.32 -11.75 -0.18
C VAL A 23 -9.49 -12.38 0.94
N ALA A 24 -8.17 -12.17 0.93
CA ALA A 24 -7.27 -12.81 1.90
C ALA A 24 -7.49 -12.33 3.34
N LEU A 25 -7.90 -11.07 3.52
CA LEU A 25 -8.18 -10.48 4.82
C LEU A 25 -9.67 -10.51 5.18
N ALA A 26 -10.50 -11.18 4.38
CA ALA A 26 -11.91 -11.34 4.72
C ALA A 26 -12.04 -12.16 6.01
N GLY A 27 -12.77 -11.62 7.00
CA GLY A 27 -13.01 -12.30 8.27
C GLY A 27 -12.03 -11.97 9.40
N GLN A 28 -11.18 -10.94 9.25
CA GLN A 28 -10.45 -10.40 10.39
C GLN A 28 -11.41 -9.98 11.53
N ASP A 29 -11.15 -10.48 12.74
CA ASP A 29 -11.97 -10.22 13.91
C ASP A 29 -11.60 -8.88 14.55
N LEU A 30 -12.35 -7.82 14.20
CA LEU A 30 -12.13 -6.47 14.72
C LEU A 30 -12.34 -6.35 16.23
N THR A 31 -12.92 -7.35 16.91
CA THR A 31 -13.12 -7.33 18.37
C THR A 31 -11.82 -7.47 19.16
N LEU A 32 -10.71 -7.85 18.50
CA LEU A 32 -9.38 -7.86 19.12
C LEU A 32 -8.85 -6.44 19.37
N LEU A 33 -9.41 -5.41 18.72
CA LEU A 33 -9.05 -4.01 18.96
C LEU A 33 -9.71 -3.50 20.24
N THR A 34 -8.93 -2.81 21.06
CA THR A 34 -9.50 -1.95 22.10
C THR A 34 -10.21 -0.75 21.48
N SER A 35 -11.10 -0.11 22.25
CA SER A 35 -11.77 1.11 21.82
C SER A 35 -10.78 2.24 21.45
N GLU A 36 -9.64 2.33 22.13
CA GLU A 36 -8.61 3.33 21.83
C GLU A 36 -7.86 3.05 20.52
N GLU A 37 -7.47 1.80 20.29
CA GLU A 37 -6.79 1.40 19.04
C GLU A 37 -7.73 1.57 17.85
N SER A 38 -8.97 1.09 17.97
CA SER A 38 -9.98 1.22 16.93
C SER A 38 -10.33 2.71 16.67
N GLY A 39 -10.36 3.54 17.72
CA GLY A 39 -10.53 4.99 17.59
C GLY A 39 -9.37 5.65 16.85
N ALA A 40 -8.12 5.28 17.16
CA ALA A 40 -6.94 5.82 16.49
C ALA A 40 -6.86 5.42 15.01
N ILE A 41 -7.20 4.16 14.69
CA ILE A 41 -7.25 3.65 13.31
C ILE A 41 -8.33 4.39 12.51
N ARG A 42 -9.54 4.58 13.07
CA ARG A 42 -10.60 5.37 12.43
C ARG A 42 -10.20 6.83 12.22
N ALA A 43 -9.54 7.45 13.20
CA ALA A 43 -9.05 8.82 13.06
C ALA A 43 -8.02 8.94 11.92
N TYR A 44 -7.11 7.97 11.80
CA TYR A 44 -6.15 7.88 10.70
C TYR A 44 -6.87 7.84 9.35
N ALA A 45 -7.81 6.91 9.16
CA ALA A 45 -8.56 6.71 7.92
C ALA A 45 -9.50 7.88 7.55
N LEU A 46 -9.88 8.71 8.53
CA LEU A 46 -10.72 9.89 8.27
C LEU A 46 -9.90 11.05 7.71
N ASN A 47 -8.94 11.56 8.48
CA ASN A 47 -8.21 12.79 8.12
C ASN A 47 -6.83 12.91 8.79
N PHE A 48 -6.47 12.02 9.72
CA PHE A 48 -5.19 12.14 10.44
C PHE A 48 -4.01 11.52 9.69
N PHE A 49 -4.26 10.79 8.59
CA PHE A 49 -3.20 10.15 7.82
C PHE A 49 -2.10 11.13 7.39
N GLN A 50 -2.46 12.35 6.96
CA GLN A 50 -1.49 13.34 6.50
C GLN A 50 -0.57 13.78 7.64
N LEU A 51 -1.13 14.20 8.78
CA LEU A 51 -0.35 14.62 9.94
C LEU A 51 0.53 13.50 10.50
N ILE A 52 0.01 12.27 10.56
CA ILE A 52 0.76 11.11 11.05
C ILE A 52 1.90 10.76 10.09
N ASN A 53 1.62 10.69 8.78
CA ASN A 53 2.62 10.36 7.79
C ASN A 53 3.68 11.47 7.71
N ASP A 54 3.32 12.76 7.70
CA ASP A 54 4.28 13.87 7.68
C ASP A 54 5.23 13.82 8.89
N ALA A 55 4.72 13.48 10.08
CA ALA A 55 5.56 13.30 11.26
C ALA A 55 6.47 12.06 11.16
N LEU A 56 5.99 10.96 10.58
CA LEU A 56 6.78 9.76 10.33
C LEU A 56 7.86 9.98 9.26
N TRP A 57 7.57 10.81 8.26
CA TRP A 57 8.51 11.25 7.23
C TRP A 57 9.52 12.28 7.75
N GLY A 58 9.22 12.96 8.87
CA GLY A 58 10.04 14.03 9.43
C GLY A 58 9.77 15.40 8.79
N HIS A 59 8.70 15.53 8.01
CA HIS A 59 8.23 16.80 7.45
C HIS A 59 7.50 17.65 8.50
N ALA A 60 7.01 17.03 9.57
CA ALA A 60 6.37 17.70 10.69
C ALA A 60 6.96 17.22 12.04
N PRO A 61 6.89 18.05 13.11
CA PRO A 61 7.33 17.63 14.43
C PRO A 61 6.51 16.46 15.01
N MET A 62 7.19 15.49 15.61
CA MET A 62 6.56 14.40 16.36
C MET A 62 6.01 14.90 17.70
N THR A 63 4.74 15.34 17.72
CA THR A 63 4.07 15.76 18.96
C THR A 63 3.70 14.57 19.85
N PRO A 64 3.51 14.76 21.17
CA PRO A 64 3.05 13.68 22.06
C PRO A 64 1.72 13.03 21.61
N VAL A 65 0.80 13.83 21.04
CA VAL A 65 -0.49 13.35 20.54
C VAL A 65 -0.31 12.45 19.31
N LEU A 66 0.54 12.84 18.36
CA LEU A 66 0.85 12.03 17.18
C LEU A 66 1.57 10.74 17.58
N LYS A 67 2.56 10.83 18.49
CA LYS A 67 3.26 9.67 19.02
C LYS A 67 2.30 8.67 19.68
N ARG A 68 1.33 9.15 20.47
CA ARG A 68 0.29 8.30 21.07
C ARG A 68 -0.56 7.61 20.00
N HIS A 69 -1.03 8.34 18.99
CA HIS A 69 -1.82 7.75 17.90
C HIS A 69 -1.05 6.69 17.11
N ILE A 70 0.20 6.99 16.74
CA ILE A 70 1.09 6.05 16.04
C ILE A 70 1.25 4.76 16.86
N ASN A 71 1.47 4.88 18.16
CA ASN A 71 1.62 3.71 19.04
C ASN A 71 0.32 2.89 19.15
N LEU A 72 -0.83 3.54 19.23
CA LEU A 72 -2.13 2.87 19.26
C LEU A 72 -2.42 2.13 17.93
N ILE A 73 -2.13 2.77 16.79
CA ILE A 73 -2.29 2.13 15.48
C ILE A 73 -1.35 0.93 15.36
N ARG A 74 -0.08 1.07 15.74
CA ARG A 74 0.89 -0.04 15.76
C ARG A 74 0.45 -1.18 16.66
N SER A 75 0.03 -0.88 17.89
CA SER A 75 -0.47 -1.88 18.84
C SER A 75 -1.69 -2.63 18.29
N GLY A 76 -2.63 -1.91 17.68
CA GLY A 76 -3.83 -2.49 17.09
C GLY A 76 -3.49 -3.41 15.92
N LEU A 77 -2.68 -2.94 14.96
CA LEU A 77 -2.35 -3.71 13.75
C LEU A 77 -1.42 -4.89 14.03
N ALA A 78 -0.57 -4.82 15.06
CA ALA A 78 0.28 -5.95 15.48
C ALA A 78 -0.50 -7.22 15.86
N LYS A 79 -1.80 -7.12 16.12
CA LYS A 79 -2.71 -8.25 16.38
C LYS A 79 -3.13 -8.99 15.11
N TYR A 80 -2.84 -8.41 13.94
CA TYR A 80 -3.25 -8.92 12.63
C TYR A 80 -2.03 -9.12 11.72
N PRO A 81 -1.06 -9.98 12.10
CA PRO A 81 -0.02 -10.39 11.16
C PRO A 81 -0.66 -11.19 10.02
N LEU A 82 -0.23 -10.96 8.79
CA LEU A 82 -0.63 -11.74 7.64
C LEU A 82 -0.27 -13.22 7.82
N SER A 83 -1.23 -14.13 7.62
CA SER A 83 -0.95 -15.58 7.67
C SER A 83 -0.30 -16.12 6.40
N GLU A 84 -0.35 -15.36 5.32
CA GLU A 84 0.17 -15.68 4.00
C GLU A 84 0.55 -14.39 3.27
N SER A 85 1.26 -14.49 2.14
CA SER A 85 1.50 -13.32 1.30
C SER A 85 0.22 -12.82 0.65
N VAL A 86 0.04 -11.51 0.60
CA VAL A 86 -1.19 -10.87 0.09
C VAL A 86 -0.86 -9.81 -0.94
N ARG A 87 -1.68 -9.74 -2.00
CA ARG A 87 -1.60 -8.69 -3.02
C ARG A 87 -2.47 -7.50 -2.63
N VAL A 88 -1.90 -6.31 -2.58
CA VAL A 88 -2.63 -5.05 -2.38
C VAL A 88 -2.21 -4.05 -3.42
N THR A 89 -3.08 -3.09 -3.72
CA THR A 89 -2.78 -2.06 -4.71
C THR A 89 -3.02 -0.66 -4.18
N ARG A 90 -2.48 0.36 -4.82
CA ARG A 90 -2.77 1.74 -4.50
C ARG A 90 -2.66 2.56 -5.78
N GLU A 91 -3.59 3.49 -5.96
CA GLU A 91 -3.37 4.56 -6.93
C GLU A 91 -2.50 5.66 -6.31
N SER A 92 -1.50 6.09 -7.07
CA SER A 92 -0.52 7.10 -6.68
C SER A 92 -0.23 8.03 -7.86
N GLU A 93 0.62 9.05 -7.67
CA GLU A 93 1.06 9.94 -8.75
C GLU A 93 2.40 9.49 -9.32
N ALA A 94 2.54 9.54 -10.65
CA ALA A 94 3.75 9.14 -11.37
C ALA A 94 4.97 9.96 -10.93
N ALA A 95 4.75 11.25 -10.62
CA ALA A 95 5.76 12.15 -10.07
C ALA A 95 6.44 11.65 -8.78
N LEU A 96 5.75 10.86 -7.94
CA LEU A 96 6.34 10.29 -6.71
C LEU A 96 7.41 9.23 -7.02
N TYR A 97 7.39 8.68 -8.23
CA TYR A 97 8.35 7.71 -8.72
C TYR A 97 9.30 8.32 -9.77
N GLY A 98 9.18 9.62 -10.07
CA GLY A 98 9.99 10.27 -11.09
C GLY A 98 9.67 9.85 -12.53
N ILE A 99 8.48 9.30 -12.77
CA ILE A 99 8.04 8.90 -14.11
C ILE A 99 7.58 10.14 -14.87
N VAL A 100 8.26 10.44 -15.98
CA VAL A 100 7.92 11.54 -16.90
C VAL A 100 7.68 11.05 -18.32
N ASP A 101 8.09 9.82 -18.63
CA ASP A 101 7.96 9.14 -19.92
C ASP A 101 8.14 7.62 -19.76
N GLU A 102 8.07 6.88 -20.86
CA GLU A 102 8.26 5.42 -20.89
C GLU A 102 9.66 4.99 -20.41
N THR A 103 10.70 5.77 -20.72
CA THR A 103 12.08 5.42 -20.35
C THR A 103 12.27 5.48 -18.84
N SER A 104 11.79 6.55 -18.21
CA SER A 104 11.82 6.72 -16.75
C SER A 104 10.91 5.73 -16.03
N ALA A 105 9.81 5.28 -16.64
CA ALA A 105 8.98 4.21 -16.09
C ALA A 105 9.74 2.88 -16.00
N TYR A 106 10.33 2.41 -17.10
CA TYR A 106 11.07 1.14 -17.08
C TYR A 106 12.37 1.20 -16.26
N ALA A 107 12.95 2.40 -16.09
CA ALA A 107 14.13 2.58 -15.25
C ALA A 107 13.88 2.32 -13.75
N LEU A 108 12.62 2.16 -13.33
CA LEU A 108 12.28 1.80 -11.95
C LEU A 108 12.50 0.33 -11.61
N VAL A 109 12.63 -0.55 -12.60
CA VAL A 109 12.86 -1.98 -12.33
C VAL A 109 14.19 -2.13 -11.58
N GLU A 110 14.19 -2.96 -10.54
CA GLU A 110 15.28 -3.13 -9.56
C GLU A 110 15.53 -1.95 -8.61
N GLU A 111 14.71 -0.90 -8.65
CA GLU A 111 14.81 0.19 -7.67
C GLU A 111 14.16 -0.18 -6.33
N GLN A 112 14.75 0.33 -5.25
CA GLN A 112 14.22 0.18 -3.90
C GLN A 112 13.68 1.49 -3.37
N PHE A 113 12.42 1.46 -2.91
CA PHE A 113 11.78 2.60 -2.28
C PHE A 113 11.69 2.40 -0.78
N THR A 114 11.90 3.46 -0.03
CA THR A 114 11.69 3.49 1.43
C THR A 114 10.45 4.29 1.75
N HIS A 115 9.51 3.70 2.49
CA HIS A 115 8.29 4.34 2.96
C HIS A 115 8.32 4.46 4.48
N ARG A 116 8.43 5.67 5.01
CA ARG A 116 8.52 5.90 6.47
C ARG A 116 7.16 5.99 7.15
N GLY A 117 6.13 6.36 6.39
CA GLY A 117 4.76 6.48 6.85
C GLY A 117 4.07 5.11 7.02
N PHE A 118 2.81 5.15 7.44
CA PHE A 118 1.93 4.01 7.21
C PHE A 118 1.49 4.02 5.75
N LEU A 119 1.26 2.83 5.19
CA LEU A 119 0.91 2.68 3.78
C LEU A 119 -0.56 2.27 3.69
N SER A 120 -1.40 3.24 3.33
CA SER A 120 -2.80 2.99 2.96
C SER A 120 -2.84 2.44 1.53
N THR A 121 -3.46 1.27 1.38
CA THR A 121 -3.60 0.51 0.15
C THR A 121 -5.06 0.03 -0.01
N CYS A 122 -5.35 -0.65 -1.11
CA CYS A 122 -6.64 -1.21 -1.49
C CYS A 122 -6.49 -2.72 -1.61
N GLY A 123 -7.49 -3.46 -1.12
CA GLY A 123 -7.55 -4.91 -1.24
C GLY A 123 -7.92 -5.45 -2.63
N LEU A 124 -8.24 -4.57 -3.59
CA LEU A 124 -8.59 -4.95 -4.96
C LEU A 124 -7.36 -4.97 -5.87
N VAL A 125 -7.41 -5.72 -6.97
CA VAL A 125 -6.38 -5.72 -8.02
C VAL A 125 -6.37 -4.40 -8.80
N ASP A 126 -7.56 -3.80 -8.97
CA ASP A 126 -7.74 -2.51 -9.61
C ASP A 126 -8.27 -1.52 -8.57
N PRO A 127 -7.43 -0.61 -8.06
CA PRO A 127 -7.86 0.32 -7.03
C PRO A 127 -8.88 1.32 -7.61
N PRO A 128 -9.79 1.87 -6.78
CA PRO A 128 -10.66 2.96 -7.20
C PRO A 128 -9.87 4.17 -7.69
N ARG A 129 -10.43 4.88 -8.67
CA ARG A 129 -9.81 6.07 -9.28
C ARG A 129 -9.92 7.27 -8.34
N SER A 130 -8.80 7.94 -8.07
CA SER A 130 -8.82 9.26 -7.45
C SER A 130 -9.02 10.32 -8.53
N MET A 131 -9.89 11.30 -8.27
CA MET A 131 -10.00 12.49 -9.14
C MET A 131 -8.90 13.53 -8.87
N LEU A 132 -8.09 13.33 -7.84
CA LEU A 132 -7.06 14.29 -7.42
C LEU A 132 -5.73 14.08 -8.15
N HIS A 133 -5.43 12.83 -8.54
CA HIS A 133 -4.17 12.50 -9.21
C HIS A 133 -4.22 12.91 -10.69
N ARG A 134 -3.24 13.70 -11.12
CA ARG A 134 -3.17 14.21 -12.50
C ARG A 134 -2.58 13.19 -13.47
N ASP A 135 -1.60 12.45 -13.01
CA ASP A 135 -0.78 11.46 -13.70
C ASP A 135 -0.76 10.16 -12.88
N PRO A 136 -1.90 9.46 -12.80
CA PRO A 136 -2.02 8.35 -11.87
C PRO A 136 -1.25 7.13 -12.35
N VAL A 137 -0.72 6.38 -11.38
CA VAL A 137 -0.10 5.06 -11.56
C VAL A 137 -0.69 4.09 -10.53
N ILE A 138 -0.59 2.80 -10.81
CA ILE A 138 -0.95 1.74 -9.87
C ILE A 138 0.34 1.20 -9.25
N LEU A 139 0.50 1.33 -7.94
CA LEU A 139 1.45 0.54 -7.18
C LEU A 139 0.79 -0.79 -6.81
N ASP A 140 1.37 -1.89 -7.24
CA ASP A 140 0.89 -3.26 -7.03
C ASP A 140 1.90 -4.01 -6.17
N LEU A 141 1.51 -4.40 -4.96
CA LEU A 141 2.41 -4.90 -3.94
C LEU A 141 2.07 -6.32 -3.55
N ILE A 142 3.08 -7.18 -3.51
CA ILE A 142 3.03 -8.41 -2.72
C ILE A 142 3.61 -8.11 -1.34
N VAL A 143 2.77 -8.26 -0.33
CA VAL A 143 3.12 -8.10 1.09
C VAL A 143 3.34 -9.49 1.68
N PRO A 144 4.50 -9.77 2.29
CA PRO A 144 4.79 -11.11 2.80
C PRO A 144 3.97 -11.45 4.04
N ALA A 145 3.83 -12.75 4.30
CA ALA A 145 3.32 -13.25 5.58
C ALA A 145 4.09 -12.65 6.77
N GLY A 146 3.40 -12.46 7.89
CA GLY A 146 3.93 -11.87 9.11
C GLY A 146 3.85 -10.34 9.17
N THR A 147 3.73 -9.64 8.03
CA THR A 147 3.55 -8.19 8.03
C THR A 147 2.21 -7.83 8.70
N PRO A 148 2.17 -6.86 9.63
CA PRO A 148 0.90 -6.42 10.21
C PRO A 148 0.06 -5.63 9.20
N ALA A 149 -1.14 -6.11 8.94
CA ALA A 149 -2.07 -5.55 7.96
C ALA A 149 -3.51 -5.65 8.44
N LEU A 150 -4.28 -4.57 8.29
CA LEU A 150 -5.68 -4.55 8.65
C LEU A 150 -6.53 -4.07 7.48
N ARG A 151 -7.49 -4.90 7.07
CA ARG A 151 -8.58 -4.49 6.20
C ARG A 151 -9.55 -3.65 7.03
N LEU A 152 -9.71 -2.38 6.68
CA LEU A 152 -10.50 -1.46 7.49
C LEU A 152 -11.99 -1.78 7.43
N GLY A 153 -12.51 -2.16 6.25
CA GLY A 153 -13.92 -2.59 6.11
C GLY A 153 -14.90 -1.55 6.68
N GLU A 154 -15.61 -1.92 7.74
CA GLU A 154 -16.55 -1.04 8.46
C GLU A 154 -15.89 0.13 9.20
N LEU A 155 -14.57 0.07 9.43
CA LEU A 155 -13.78 1.16 9.99
C LEU A 155 -13.41 2.21 8.93
N ALA A 156 -13.53 1.89 7.64
CA ALA A 156 -13.17 2.80 6.56
C ALA A 156 -14.21 3.93 6.44
N THR A 157 -13.71 5.15 6.24
CA THR A 157 -14.55 6.32 5.93
C THR A 157 -15.37 6.09 4.67
N VAL A 158 -14.75 5.46 3.67
CA VAL A 158 -15.34 5.14 2.38
C VAL A 158 -15.22 3.63 2.17
N PRO A 159 -16.22 2.81 2.54
CA PRO A 159 -16.14 1.36 2.43
C PRO A 159 -15.85 0.84 1.01
N ALA A 160 -16.21 1.62 -0.02
CA ALA A 160 -15.92 1.32 -1.42
C ALA A 160 -14.41 1.33 -1.76
N GLU A 161 -13.57 1.98 -0.94
CA GLU A 161 -12.12 2.01 -1.13
C GLU A 161 -11.44 0.68 -0.80
N ARG A 162 -12.15 -0.24 -0.12
CA ARG A 162 -11.62 -1.54 0.29
C ARG A 162 -10.25 -1.40 0.95
N GLU A 163 -10.13 -0.40 1.81
CA GLU A 163 -8.85 0.03 2.35
C GLU A 163 -8.20 -1.09 3.18
N VAL A 164 -6.93 -1.33 2.89
CA VAL A 164 -6.03 -2.17 3.66
C VAL A 164 -4.89 -1.28 4.16
N LEU A 165 -4.80 -1.15 5.47
CA LEU A 165 -3.74 -0.40 6.12
C LEU A 165 -2.57 -1.34 6.43
N LEU A 166 -1.41 -1.03 5.86
CA LEU A 166 -0.15 -1.68 6.16
C LEU A 166 0.68 -0.78 7.08
N ILE A 167 1.26 -1.37 8.12
CA ILE A 167 2.22 -0.68 8.98
C ILE A 167 3.59 -1.34 8.89
N ASP A 168 4.61 -0.52 9.05
CA ASP A 168 6.01 -0.94 9.06
C ASP A 168 6.44 -1.74 7.79
N ALA A 169 5.67 -1.66 6.70
CA ALA A 169 6.08 -1.97 5.33
C ALA A 169 7.04 -0.88 4.83
N ARG A 170 8.26 -0.88 5.38
CA ARG A 170 9.23 0.22 5.29
C ARG A 170 9.95 0.31 3.97
N SER A 171 10.01 -0.78 3.23
CA SER A 171 10.68 -0.81 1.95
C SER A 171 9.99 -1.77 1.00
N TYR A 172 10.01 -1.44 -0.27
CA TYR A 172 9.60 -2.33 -1.34
C TYR A 172 10.60 -2.24 -2.51
N PHE A 173 10.76 -3.36 -3.20
CA PHE A 173 11.66 -3.52 -4.33
C PHE A 173 10.84 -3.75 -5.59
N ILE A 174 11.03 -2.89 -6.59
CA ILE A 174 10.28 -2.93 -7.85
C ILE A 174 10.85 -4.03 -8.73
N VAL A 175 9.97 -4.92 -9.19
CA VAL A 175 10.34 -6.06 -10.04
C VAL A 175 9.78 -5.95 -11.45
N GLY A 176 8.73 -5.16 -11.63
CA GLY A 176 8.09 -5.00 -12.93
C GLY A 176 7.47 -3.62 -13.07
N VAL A 177 7.51 -3.09 -14.29
CA VAL A 177 6.73 -1.92 -14.68
C VAL A 177 6.14 -2.19 -16.06
N ASP A 178 4.82 -2.05 -16.16
CA ASP A 178 4.08 -2.28 -17.39
C ASP A 178 3.01 -1.21 -17.61
N TRP A 179 2.63 -1.00 -18.87
CA TRP A 179 1.49 -0.15 -19.18
C TRP A 179 0.20 -0.97 -19.10
N ASP A 180 -0.62 -0.69 -18.10
CA ASP A 180 -1.95 -1.27 -17.96
C ASP A 180 -2.88 -0.66 -19.00
N THR A 181 -3.08 -1.38 -20.10
CA THR A 181 -3.93 -0.94 -21.22
C THR A 181 -5.40 -0.77 -20.82
N ALA A 182 -5.93 -1.60 -19.92
CA ALA A 182 -7.32 -1.53 -19.49
C ALA A 182 -7.59 -0.29 -18.64
N ARG A 183 -6.59 0.12 -17.87
CA ARG A 183 -6.65 1.30 -16.99
C ARG A 183 -6.10 2.56 -17.64
N SER A 184 -5.29 2.42 -18.68
CA SER A 184 -4.54 3.51 -19.33
C SER A 184 -3.60 4.24 -18.35
N MET A 185 -2.79 3.49 -17.62
CA MET A 185 -1.75 4.02 -16.73
C MET A 185 -0.62 3.01 -16.51
N TRP A 186 0.52 3.49 -15.98
CA TRP A 186 1.60 2.61 -15.53
C TRP A 186 1.17 1.79 -14.31
N ARG A 187 1.51 0.51 -14.31
CA ARG A 187 1.46 -0.38 -13.15
C ARG A 187 2.90 -0.70 -12.74
N ILE A 188 3.17 -0.53 -11.46
CA ILE A 188 4.48 -0.75 -10.83
C ILE A 188 4.30 -1.93 -9.88
N GLN A 189 4.89 -3.06 -10.23
CA GLN A 189 4.87 -4.28 -9.44
C GLN A 189 6.07 -4.32 -8.49
N ALA A 190 5.81 -4.54 -7.19
CA ALA A 190 6.87 -4.59 -6.19
C ALA A 190 6.62 -5.61 -5.07
N PHE A 191 7.70 -6.12 -4.48
CA PHE A 191 7.65 -6.90 -3.25
C PHE A 191 7.96 -6.00 -2.05
N VAL A 192 7.17 -6.09 -0.99
CA VAL A 192 7.55 -5.49 0.30
C VAL A 192 8.72 -6.28 0.89
N THR A 193 9.86 -5.62 1.07
CA THR A 193 11.12 -6.23 1.51
C THR A 193 11.53 -5.81 2.92
N GLY A 194 10.94 -4.75 3.47
CA GLY A 194 11.18 -4.28 4.82
C GLY A 194 9.91 -4.30 5.66
N GLY A 195 9.92 -5.09 6.73
CA GLY A 195 8.82 -5.14 7.69
C GLY A 195 8.83 -6.40 8.55
N VAL A 196 9.56 -6.34 9.67
CA VAL A 196 9.40 -7.18 10.88
C VAL A 196 9.84 -6.35 12.08
#